data_AF-A0A5C9AD68-F1
#
_entry.id   AF-A0A5C9AD68-F1
#
_cell.length_a   1.000
_cell.length_b   1.000
_cell.length_c   1.000
_cell.angle_alpha   90.00
_cell.angle_beta   90.00
_cell.angle_gamma   90.00
#
_symmetry.space_group_name_H-M   'P 1'
#
loop_
_entity.id
_entity.type
_entity.pdbx_description
1 polymer ?
#
loop_
_entity_poly.entity_id
_entity_poly.type
_entity_poly.pdbx_seq_one_letter_code
_entity_poly.pdbx_strand_id
1 'polypeptide(L)'
;MKILLRALCAGLAISSLPAMASVTYQDIVSAATNPDDLSRQALVTIFGDVVTNPLSTSDPTLIGSMFWVFNNIIAVLAIVWCIFISIRHVVRSGHQGQVFSVGRDIVGILSFVAGFLMIVPTGNGWSLAQLIMLWGASIMGVGSANVMVQVAADNIANGYSMTVQPVQASTRTAARGIFEMELCKYAVNAGLNDFNQTAKSSTSLMTESAKTASGNYTVTVSNGSGICGTASLSVEGNGTTDQSTIGKFFNPFSKNEYSGVISAQRAAMDNMISDMDNAASEFVTTFLEKRNSGNGTLPDIETRIQKAADEYERAVQKSLPTDNGEQSRKEALKSYLTTYGWVTLGAWYQTFATANQRLAELADRAPAVTSMSSLGEVGDTDLFSAVMSAYRTQ
;
A
#
# COMPACT_ATOMS: atom_id res chain seq x y z
N MET A 1 27.24 -33.73 -8.67
CA MET A 1 26.65 -33.01 -7.50
C MET A 1 26.52 -31.49 -7.71
N LYS A 2 27.50 -30.78 -8.29
CA LYS A 2 27.42 -29.31 -8.54
C LYS A 2 26.42 -28.86 -9.63
N ILE A 3 26.02 -29.75 -10.54
CA ILE A 3 25.08 -29.43 -11.65
C ILE A 3 23.63 -29.63 -11.22
N LEU A 4 23.34 -30.64 -10.39
CA LEU A 4 22.04 -30.82 -9.73
C LEU A 4 21.68 -29.65 -8.81
N LEU A 5 22.67 -29.06 -8.13
CA LEU A 5 22.47 -27.86 -7.31
C LEU A 5 22.07 -26.63 -8.16
N ARG A 6 22.59 -26.50 -9.39
CA ARG A 6 22.25 -25.39 -10.30
C ARG A 6 20.89 -25.56 -10.98
N ALA A 7 20.47 -26.79 -11.25
CA ALA A 7 19.13 -27.08 -11.76
C ALA A 7 18.05 -26.91 -10.66
N LEU A 8 18.37 -27.25 -9.41
CA LEU A 8 17.50 -26.94 -8.26
C LEU A 8 17.40 -25.44 -7.99
N CYS A 9 18.47 -24.66 -8.18
CA CYS A 9 18.41 -23.20 -8.03
C CYS A 9 17.59 -22.47 -9.13
N ALA A 10 17.44 -23.06 -10.32
CA ALA A 10 16.60 -22.47 -11.37
C ALA A 10 15.09 -22.79 -11.19
N GLY A 11 14.77 -23.89 -10.48
CA GLY A 11 13.37 -24.27 -10.14
C GLY A 11 12.88 -23.81 -8.76
N LEU A 12 13.78 -23.37 -7.87
CA LEU A 12 13.45 -22.90 -6.51
C LEU A 12 13.38 -21.36 -6.38
N ALA A 13 13.27 -20.63 -7.49
CA ALA A 13 12.93 -19.21 -7.45
C ALA A 13 11.41 -18.96 -7.34
N ILE A 14 10.65 -19.91 -6.79
CA ILE A 14 9.31 -19.65 -6.27
C ILE A 14 9.51 -18.97 -4.91
N SER A 15 9.65 -17.65 -4.97
CA SER A 15 9.29 -16.68 -3.94
C SER A 15 8.87 -17.27 -2.60
N SER A 16 9.81 -17.33 -1.65
CA SER A 16 9.48 -17.30 -0.24
C SER A 16 8.93 -15.91 0.11
N LEU A 17 7.62 -15.72 -0.05
CA LEU A 17 6.90 -14.57 0.46
C LEU A 17 5.98 -15.04 1.61
N PRO A 18 5.88 -14.27 2.70
CA PRO A 18 5.01 -14.62 3.83
C PRO A 18 3.56 -14.69 3.37
N ALA A 19 2.80 -15.60 3.97
CA ALA A 19 1.40 -15.88 3.66
C ALA A 19 0.52 -14.64 3.86
N MET A 20 0.32 -13.89 2.78
CA MET A 20 -0.76 -12.92 2.58
C MET A 20 -1.52 -13.43 1.36
N ALA A 21 -2.82 -13.71 1.51
CA ALA A 21 -3.78 -14.23 0.52
C ALA A 21 -3.15 -14.75 -0.81
N SER A 22 -2.86 -16.05 -0.88
CA SER A 22 -2.16 -16.61 -2.05
C SER A 22 -3.03 -16.57 -3.32
N VAL A 23 -2.65 -15.74 -4.28
CA VAL A 23 -3.17 -15.79 -5.65
C VAL A 23 -2.80 -17.14 -6.27
N THR A 24 -3.79 -17.92 -6.68
CA THR A 24 -3.56 -19.23 -7.31
C THR A 24 -3.42 -19.09 -8.83
N TYR A 25 -2.80 -20.09 -9.48
CA TYR A 25 -2.72 -20.14 -10.95
C TYR A 25 -4.11 -20.07 -11.60
N GLN A 26 -5.15 -20.63 -10.96
CA GLN A 26 -6.49 -20.54 -11.50
C GLN A 26 -7.13 -19.16 -11.39
N ASP A 27 -6.76 -18.37 -10.39
CA ASP A 27 -7.22 -16.98 -10.31
C ASP A 27 -6.65 -16.15 -11.46
N ILE A 28 -5.37 -16.39 -11.80
CA ILE A 28 -4.69 -15.75 -12.93
C ILE A 28 -5.35 -16.14 -14.25
N VAL A 29 -5.59 -17.44 -14.48
CA VAL A 29 -6.22 -17.91 -15.73
C VAL A 29 -7.65 -17.43 -15.85
N SER A 30 -8.43 -17.46 -14.76
CA SER A 30 -9.79 -16.92 -14.71
C SER A 30 -9.80 -15.42 -15.03
N ALA A 31 -8.92 -14.64 -14.38
CA ALA A 31 -8.80 -13.21 -14.63
C ALA A 31 -8.35 -12.87 -16.06
N ALA A 32 -7.54 -13.73 -16.70
CA ALA A 32 -7.08 -13.54 -18.08
C ALA A 32 -8.11 -13.95 -19.14
N THR A 33 -9.04 -14.87 -18.82
CA THR A 33 -9.97 -15.45 -19.80
C THR A 33 -11.31 -14.72 -19.90
N ASN A 34 -11.45 -13.58 -19.22
CA ASN A 34 -12.63 -12.72 -19.35
C ASN A 34 -12.84 -12.29 -20.81
N PRO A 35 -14.05 -12.44 -21.38
CA PRO A 35 -14.33 -12.10 -22.78
C PRO A 35 -14.41 -10.58 -23.02
N ASP A 36 -14.76 -9.81 -21.98
CA ASP A 36 -14.93 -8.35 -22.06
C ASP A 36 -13.64 -7.55 -21.76
N ASP A 37 -12.54 -8.26 -21.47
CA ASP A 37 -11.25 -7.63 -21.23
C ASP A 37 -10.68 -7.01 -22.52
N LEU A 38 -10.54 -5.68 -22.50
CA LEU A 38 -10.02 -4.90 -23.64
C LEU A 38 -8.58 -5.29 -24.02
N SER A 39 -7.76 -5.68 -23.04
CA SER A 39 -6.38 -6.09 -23.28
C SER A 39 -6.32 -7.44 -24.02
N ARG A 40 -7.23 -8.36 -23.71
CA ARG A 40 -7.38 -9.62 -24.43
C ARG A 40 -7.99 -9.40 -25.81
N GLN A 41 -8.99 -8.54 -25.94
CA GLN A 41 -9.57 -8.19 -27.24
C GLN A 41 -8.53 -7.53 -28.17
N ALA A 42 -7.67 -6.67 -27.64
CA ALA A 42 -6.56 -6.09 -28.40
C ALA A 42 -5.58 -7.16 -28.88
N LEU A 43 -5.20 -8.12 -28.02
CA LEU A 43 -4.32 -9.22 -28.40
C LEU A 43 -4.95 -10.13 -29.48
N VAL A 44 -6.24 -10.46 -29.36
CA VAL A 44 -6.98 -11.24 -30.36
C VAL A 44 -7.11 -10.47 -31.68
N THR A 45 -7.28 -9.15 -31.62
CA THR A 45 -7.37 -8.31 -32.83
C THR A 45 -6.04 -8.25 -33.58
N ILE A 46 -4.92 -8.19 -32.87
CA ILE A 46 -3.58 -8.07 -33.47
C ILE A 46 -3.03 -9.43 -33.93
N PHE A 47 -3.09 -10.43 -33.06
CA PHE A 47 -2.44 -11.73 -33.28
C PHE A 47 -3.41 -12.82 -33.77
N GLY A 48 -4.71 -12.55 -33.74
CA GLY A 48 -5.76 -13.47 -34.17
C GLY A 48 -6.14 -14.50 -33.11
N ASP A 49 -6.89 -15.52 -33.55
CA ASP A 49 -7.39 -16.63 -32.73
C ASP A 49 -6.27 -17.49 -32.10
N VAL A 50 -5.01 -17.28 -32.50
CA VAL A 50 -3.83 -17.92 -31.91
C VAL A 50 -3.65 -17.57 -30.43
N VAL A 51 -4.21 -16.42 -29.98
CA VAL A 51 -4.20 -15.99 -28.57
C VAL A 51 -5.17 -16.80 -27.71
N THR A 52 -6.29 -17.23 -28.28
CA THR A 52 -7.36 -17.99 -27.62
C THR A 52 -7.16 -19.49 -27.77
N ASN A 53 -6.75 -19.93 -28.95
CA ASN A 53 -6.50 -21.31 -29.31
C ASN A 53 -5.14 -21.40 -30.02
N PRO A 54 -4.04 -21.70 -29.32
CA PRO A 54 -2.68 -21.63 -29.89
C PRO A 54 -2.43 -22.62 -31.04
N LEU A 55 -3.30 -23.62 -31.21
CA LEU A 55 -3.22 -24.65 -32.25
C LEU A 55 -4.39 -24.61 -33.24
N SER A 56 -5.29 -23.62 -33.19
CA SER A 56 -6.44 -23.58 -34.12
C SER A 56 -5.99 -23.21 -35.53
N THR A 57 -6.36 -23.99 -36.53
CA THR A 57 -6.04 -23.75 -37.95
C THR A 57 -6.90 -22.66 -38.60
N SER A 58 -7.27 -21.65 -37.81
CA SER A 58 -8.09 -20.52 -38.25
C SER A 58 -7.35 -19.67 -39.28
N ASP A 59 -8.08 -18.83 -40.03
CA ASP A 59 -7.52 -18.04 -41.11
C ASP A 59 -6.29 -17.23 -40.65
N PRO A 60 -5.15 -17.32 -41.38
CA PRO A 60 -3.91 -16.70 -40.94
C PRO A 60 -4.04 -15.18 -40.94
N THR A 61 -3.70 -14.56 -39.81
CA THR A 61 -3.51 -13.11 -39.75
C THR A 61 -2.32 -12.69 -40.63
N LEU A 62 -2.24 -11.41 -41.00
CA LEU A 62 -1.09 -10.86 -41.72
C LEU A 62 0.24 -11.22 -41.02
N ILE A 63 0.25 -11.12 -39.69
CA ILE A 63 1.40 -11.48 -38.85
C ILE A 63 1.67 -13.00 -38.91
N GLY A 64 0.63 -13.83 -38.83
CA GLY A 64 0.76 -15.28 -38.96
C GLY A 64 1.35 -15.71 -40.31
N SER A 65 0.96 -15.06 -41.40
CA SER A 65 1.50 -15.30 -42.75
C SER A 65 2.98 -14.90 -42.87
N MET A 66 3.37 -13.77 -42.29
CA MET A 66 4.79 -13.35 -42.27
C MET A 66 5.64 -14.30 -41.42
N PHE A 67 5.15 -14.73 -40.26
CA PHE A 67 5.84 -15.71 -39.44
C PHE A 67 5.92 -17.08 -40.11
N TRP A 68 4.91 -17.47 -40.90
CA TRP A 68 4.97 -18.70 -41.68
C TRP A 68 6.21 -18.69 -42.59
N VAL A 69 6.42 -17.61 -43.37
CA VAL A 69 7.56 -17.50 -44.27
C VAL A 69 8.88 -17.47 -43.48
N PHE A 70 8.95 -16.67 -42.42
CA PHE A 70 10.15 -16.53 -41.61
C PHE A 70 10.57 -17.84 -40.91
N ASN A 71 9.61 -18.50 -40.26
CA ASN A 71 9.85 -19.76 -39.53
C ASN A 71 10.25 -20.89 -40.48
N ASN A 72 9.70 -20.91 -41.71
CA ASN A 72 10.15 -21.86 -42.74
C ASN A 72 11.60 -21.62 -43.17
N ILE A 73 12.01 -20.37 -43.37
CA ILE A 73 13.40 -20.03 -43.70
C ILE A 73 14.35 -20.48 -42.58
N ILE A 74 14.01 -20.18 -41.32
CA ILE A 74 14.82 -20.61 -40.17
C ILE A 74 14.83 -22.13 -40.02
N ALA A 75 13.70 -22.82 -40.26
CA ALA A 75 13.63 -24.27 -40.19
C ALA A 75 14.59 -24.94 -41.19
N VAL A 76 14.69 -24.43 -42.42
CA VAL A 76 15.67 -24.93 -43.41
C VAL A 76 17.10 -24.73 -42.92
N LEU A 77 17.43 -23.53 -42.41
CA LEU A 77 18.76 -23.27 -41.85
C LEU A 77 19.07 -24.16 -40.64
N ALA A 78 18.08 -24.40 -39.78
CA ALA A 78 18.19 -25.28 -38.62
C ALA A 78 18.45 -26.72 -39.04
N ILE A 79 17.80 -27.24 -40.09
CA ILE A 79 18.05 -28.58 -40.62
C ILE A 79 19.49 -28.72 -41.11
N VAL A 80 19.99 -27.75 -41.89
CA VAL A 80 21.39 -27.76 -42.38
C VAL A 80 22.37 -27.76 -41.20
N TRP A 81 22.11 -26.93 -40.19
CA TRP A 81 22.90 -26.87 -38.97
C TRP A 81 22.84 -28.17 -38.15
N CYS A 82 21.67 -28.80 -38.06
CA CYS A 82 21.47 -30.08 -37.41
C CYS A 82 22.27 -31.20 -38.08
N ILE A 83 22.29 -31.24 -39.41
CA ILE A 83 23.09 -32.21 -40.17
C ILE A 83 24.58 -31.99 -39.87
N PHE A 84 25.05 -30.75 -39.90
CA PHE A 84 26.45 -30.42 -39.60
C PHE A 84 26.87 -30.83 -38.18
N ILE A 85 26.05 -30.52 -37.16
CA ILE A 85 26.30 -30.92 -35.77
C ILE A 85 26.26 -32.44 -35.61
N SER A 86 25.31 -33.12 -36.24
CA SER A 86 25.16 -34.58 -36.14
C SER A 86 26.39 -35.29 -36.70
N ILE A 87 26.89 -34.87 -37.87
CA ILE A 87 28.13 -35.41 -38.45
C ILE A 87 29.31 -35.19 -37.49
N ARG A 88 29.48 -33.98 -36.96
CA ARG A 88 30.55 -33.68 -36.01
C ARG A 88 30.43 -34.50 -34.71
N HIS A 89 29.21 -34.77 -34.27
CA HIS A 89 28.94 -35.61 -33.11
C HIS A 89 29.35 -37.06 -33.38
N VAL A 90 28.93 -37.64 -34.50
CA VAL A 90 29.29 -39.01 -34.91
C VAL A 90 30.82 -39.17 -35.02
N VAL A 91 31.51 -38.21 -35.64
CA VAL A 91 32.97 -38.24 -35.77
C VAL A 91 33.68 -38.20 -34.41
N ARG A 92 33.19 -37.37 -33.47
CA ARG A 92 33.75 -37.30 -32.11
C ARG A 92 33.45 -38.55 -31.28
N SER A 93 32.22 -39.07 -31.35
CA SER A 93 31.83 -40.32 -30.70
C SER A 93 32.63 -41.51 -31.23
N GLY A 94 32.93 -41.54 -32.54
CA GLY A 94 33.78 -42.56 -33.17
C GLY A 94 35.23 -42.50 -32.67
N HIS A 95 35.81 -41.30 -32.51
CA HIS A 95 37.15 -41.14 -31.95
C HIS A 95 37.25 -41.50 -30.46
N GLN A 96 36.16 -41.33 -29.71
CA GLN A 96 36.14 -41.56 -28.26
C GLN A 96 35.68 -42.96 -27.86
N GLY A 97 35.26 -43.81 -28.82
CA GLY A 97 34.82 -45.18 -28.56
C GLY A 97 33.57 -45.29 -27.65
N GLN A 98 32.91 -44.16 -27.35
CA GLN A 98 31.76 -44.07 -26.48
C GLN A 98 30.70 -43.18 -27.15
N VAL A 99 29.54 -43.76 -27.42
CA VAL A 99 28.38 -43.03 -27.99
C VAL A 99 27.82 -42.02 -26.98
N PHE A 100 28.02 -42.30 -25.69
CA PHE A 100 27.76 -41.39 -24.57
C PHE A 100 29.04 -41.27 -23.73
N SER A 101 29.80 -40.18 -23.85
CA SER A 101 30.94 -39.97 -22.96
C SER A 101 30.44 -39.69 -21.54
N VAL A 102 31.15 -40.19 -20.53
CA VAL A 102 30.97 -39.82 -19.11
C VAL A 102 31.02 -38.30 -18.98
N GLY A 103 29.84 -37.62 -18.94
CA GLY A 103 29.73 -36.16 -18.79
C GLY A 103 28.82 -35.42 -19.78
N ARG A 104 28.27 -36.05 -20.83
CA ARG A 104 27.18 -35.47 -21.63
C ARG A 104 25.90 -36.26 -21.41
N ASP A 105 25.17 -35.85 -20.39
CA ASP A 105 23.87 -36.39 -20.01
C ASP A 105 22.87 -36.35 -21.19
N ILE A 106 21.95 -37.32 -21.17
CA ILE A 106 20.73 -37.43 -22.01
C ILE A 106 20.01 -36.08 -22.19
N VAL A 107 20.14 -35.20 -21.20
CA VAL A 107 19.63 -33.83 -21.16
C VAL A 107 20.13 -32.99 -22.35
N GLY A 108 21.39 -33.11 -22.77
CA GLY A 108 21.93 -32.33 -23.88
C GLY A 108 21.35 -32.70 -25.25
N ILE A 109 21.01 -33.98 -25.43
CA ILE A 109 20.32 -34.47 -26.64
C ILE A 109 18.85 -34.05 -26.58
N LEU A 110 18.21 -34.16 -25.41
CA LEU A 110 16.83 -33.76 -25.20
C LEU A 110 16.62 -32.26 -25.42
N SER A 111 17.51 -31.40 -24.92
CA SER A 111 17.47 -29.95 -25.13
C SER A 111 17.63 -29.57 -26.60
N PHE A 112 18.45 -30.30 -27.36
CA PHE A 112 18.63 -30.07 -28.79
C PHE A 112 17.37 -30.42 -29.59
N VAL A 113 16.77 -31.59 -29.31
CA VAL A 113 15.52 -32.02 -29.94
C VAL A 113 14.37 -31.08 -29.55
N ALA A 114 14.28 -30.67 -28.28
CA ALA A 114 13.30 -29.70 -27.82
C ALA A 114 13.46 -28.33 -28.50
N GLY A 115 14.70 -27.85 -28.64
CA GLY A 115 14.99 -26.60 -29.35
C GLY A 115 14.62 -26.66 -30.83
N PHE A 116 14.83 -27.80 -31.49
CA PHE A 116 14.40 -28.00 -32.87
C PHE A 116 12.88 -28.00 -33.00
N LEU A 117 12.17 -28.76 -32.16
CA LEU A 117 10.71 -28.79 -32.13
C LEU A 117 10.10 -27.41 -31.83
N MET A 118 10.79 -26.58 -31.05
CA MET A 118 10.35 -25.22 -30.75
C MET A 118 10.39 -24.25 -31.94
N ILE A 119 11.18 -24.55 -32.97
CA ILE A 119 11.37 -23.71 -34.18
C ILE A 119 10.40 -24.14 -35.29
N VAL A 120 10.01 -25.41 -35.33
CA VAL A 120 9.16 -25.95 -36.41
C VAL A 120 7.85 -25.15 -36.49
N PRO A 121 7.48 -24.61 -37.68
CA PRO A 121 6.23 -23.89 -37.85
C PRO A 121 5.05 -24.83 -37.64
N THR A 122 4.05 -24.38 -36.90
CA THR A 122 2.76 -25.06 -36.75
C THR A 122 1.87 -24.75 -37.96
N GLY A 123 0.70 -25.40 -38.05
CA GLY A 123 -0.29 -25.19 -39.12
C GLY A 123 -0.73 -23.72 -39.30
N ASN A 124 -0.45 -22.86 -38.32
CA ASN A 124 -0.86 -21.46 -38.26
C ASN A 124 0.27 -20.50 -38.66
N GLY A 125 1.45 -21.02 -39.01
CA GLY A 125 2.64 -20.21 -39.34
C GLY A 125 3.50 -19.78 -38.15
N TRP A 126 3.01 -19.94 -36.93
CA TRP A 126 3.74 -19.63 -35.70
C TRP A 126 4.67 -20.77 -35.28
N SER A 127 5.83 -20.45 -34.71
CA SER A 127 6.68 -21.46 -34.06
C SER A 127 6.20 -21.70 -32.63
N LEU A 128 6.44 -22.90 -32.10
CA LEU A 128 5.99 -23.26 -30.75
C LEU A 128 6.59 -22.34 -29.67
N ALA A 129 7.83 -21.86 -29.84
CA ALA A 129 8.41 -20.88 -28.93
C ALA A 129 7.65 -19.54 -28.92
N GLN A 130 7.22 -19.05 -30.09
CA GLN A 130 6.45 -17.82 -30.19
C GLN A 130 5.05 -17.99 -29.58
N LEU A 131 4.43 -19.16 -29.75
CA LEU A 131 3.15 -19.50 -29.11
C LEU A 131 3.26 -19.55 -27.59
N ILE A 132 4.33 -20.13 -27.04
CA ILE A 132 4.57 -20.15 -25.59
C ILE A 132 4.75 -18.73 -25.05
N MET A 133 5.48 -17.87 -25.77
CA MET A 133 5.64 -16.47 -25.37
C MET A 133 4.31 -15.71 -25.43
N LEU A 134 3.52 -15.92 -26.50
CA LEU A 134 2.21 -15.29 -26.65
C LEU A 134 1.25 -15.75 -25.54
N TRP A 135 1.25 -17.04 -25.22
CA TRP A 135 0.49 -17.62 -24.11
C TRP A 135 0.95 -17.08 -22.75
N GLY A 136 2.27 -16.93 -22.53
CA GLY A 136 2.81 -16.33 -21.32
C GLY A 136 2.38 -14.87 -21.17
N ALA A 137 2.40 -14.10 -22.25
CA ALA A 137 1.94 -12.71 -22.23
C ALA A 137 0.41 -12.60 -22.03
N SER A 138 -0.37 -13.42 -22.72
CA SER A 138 -1.83 -13.34 -22.71
C SER A 138 -2.48 -13.94 -21.47
N ILE A 139 -1.94 -15.03 -20.92
CA ILE A 139 -2.51 -15.69 -19.75
C ILE A 139 -1.83 -15.22 -18.47
N MET A 140 -0.50 -15.30 -18.40
CA MET A 140 0.21 -14.93 -17.18
C MET A 140 0.35 -13.41 -17.03
N GLY A 141 0.67 -12.70 -18.12
CA GLY A 141 0.83 -11.24 -18.12
C GLY A 141 -0.48 -10.51 -17.83
N VAL A 142 -1.48 -10.68 -18.70
CA VAL A 142 -2.80 -10.05 -18.51
C VAL A 142 -3.49 -10.54 -17.24
N GLY A 143 -3.44 -11.84 -16.94
CA GLY A 143 -4.06 -12.40 -15.74
C GLY A 143 -3.49 -11.81 -14.45
N SER A 144 -2.16 -11.73 -14.33
CA SER A 144 -1.53 -11.14 -13.14
C SER A 144 -1.84 -9.64 -12.99
N ALA A 145 -1.85 -8.90 -14.10
CA ALA A 145 -2.24 -7.49 -14.08
C ALA A 145 -3.71 -7.32 -13.67
N ASN A 146 -4.62 -8.13 -14.21
CA ASN A 146 -6.04 -8.08 -13.85
C ASN A 146 -6.28 -8.46 -12.39
N VAL A 147 -5.60 -9.48 -11.86
CA VAL A 147 -5.68 -9.83 -10.43
C VAL A 147 -5.21 -8.66 -9.56
N MET A 148 -4.13 -7.98 -9.94
CA MET A 148 -3.66 -6.79 -9.22
C MET A 148 -4.72 -5.68 -9.23
N VAL A 149 -5.39 -5.45 -10.36
CA VAL A 149 -6.47 -4.46 -10.48
C VAL A 149 -7.71 -4.87 -9.70
N GLN A 150 -8.05 -6.16 -9.65
CA GLN A 150 -9.16 -6.67 -8.83
C GLN A 150 -8.90 -6.43 -7.34
N VAL A 151 -7.70 -6.74 -6.85
CA VAL A 151 -7.31 -6.47 -5.47
C VAL A 151 -7.36 -4.97 -5.17
N ALA A 152 -6.89 -4.12 -6.10
CA ALA A 152 -6.98 -2.67 -5.95
C ALA A 152 -8.46 -2.21 -5.91
N ALA A 153 -9.31 -2.71 -6.80
CA ALA A 153 -10.73 -2.39 -6.86
C ALA A 153 -11.49 -2.86 -5.61
N ASP A 154 -11.14 -4.03 -5.07
CA ASP A 154 -11.70 -4.55 -3.81
C ASP A 154 -11.28 -3.70 -2.62
N ASN A 155 -10.01 -3.29 -2.54
CA ASN A 155 -9.56 -2.38 -1.50
C ASN A 155 -10.25 -1.02 -1.58
N ILE A 156 -10.44 -0.47 -2.79
CA ILE A 156 -11.19 0.77 -3.01
C ILE A 156 -12.66 0.61 -2.58
N ALA A 157 -13.30 -0.50 -2.95
CA ALA A 157 -14.67 -0.80 -2.56
C ALA A 157 -14.82 -0.96 -1.03
N ASN A 158 -13.79 -1.52 -0.37
CA ASN A 158 -13.73 -1.67 1.08
C ASN A 158 -13.31 -0.38 1.83
N GLY A 159 -13.18 0.76 1.12
CA GLY A 159 -12.89 2.07 1.73
C GLY A 159 -11.41 2.31 2.04
N TYR A 160 -10.49 1.53 1.47
CA TYR A 160 -9.06 1.86 1.54
C TYR A 160 -8.74 3.04 0.61
N SER A 161 -7.90 3.94 1.09
CA SER A 161 -7.40 5.04 0.28
C SER A 161 -6.53 4.53 -0.87
N MET A 162 -6.68 5.16 -2.04
CA MET A 162 -5.97 4.80 -3.28
C MET A 162 -4.50 5.19 -3.30
N THR A 163 -4.04 5.97 -2.33
CA THR A 163 -2.65 6.39 -2.22
C THR A 163 -2.16 6.21 -0.80
N VAL A 164 -0.89 5.78 -0.69
CA VAL A 164 -0.13 5.87 0.56
C VAL A 164 0.02 7.36 0.83
N GLN A 165 -0.89 7.92 1.62
CA GLN A 165 -0.88 9.34 1.92
C GLN A 165 0.30 9.63 2.85
N PRO A 166 1.17 10.61 2.55
CA PRO A 166 2.05 11.14 3.57
C PRO A 166 1.18 11.82 4.63
N VAL A 167 1.40 11.53 5.92
CA VAL A 167 0.69 12.19 7.02
C VAL A 167 0.77 13.70 6.83
N GLN A 168 -0.41 14.32 6.82
CA GLN A 168 -0.52 15.74 6.62
C GLN A 168 0.27 16.51 7.67
N ALA A 169 0.96 17.58 7.24
CA ALA A 169 1.80 18.36 8.16
C ALA A 169 0.98 18.96 9.32
N SER A 170 -0.30 19.27 9.09
CA SER A 170 -1.22 19.76 10.13
C SER A 170 -1.51 18.69 11.18
N THR A 171 -1.80 17.45 10.79
CA THR A 171 -2.06 16.33 11.73
C THR A 171 -0.82 15.97 12.55
N ARG A 172 0.38 16.00 11.95
CA ARG A 172 1.63 15.87 12.73
C ARG A 172 1.84 17.01 13.71
N THR A 173 1.55 18.24 13.30
CA THR A 173 1.64 19.41 14.19
C THR A 173 0.61 19.31 15.32
N ALA A 174 -0.58 18.79 15.04
CA ALA A 174 -1.61 18.54 16.05
C ALA A 174 -1.21 17.43 17.03
N ALA A 175 -0.69 16.30 16.54
CA ALA A 175 -0.19 15.22 17.40
C ALA A 175 0.95 15.71 18.31
N ARG A 176 1.88 16.55 17.78
CA ARG A 176 2.90 17.22 18.59
C ARG A 176 2.29 18.12 19.67
N GLY A 177 1.31 18.96 19.31
CA GLY A 177 0.64 19.82 20.28
C GLY A 177 -0.08 19.03 21.39
N ILE A 178 -0.71 17.91 21.05
CA ILE A 178 -1.38 17.03 22.02
C ILE A 178 -0.35 16.41 22.96
N PHE A 179 0.76 15.93 22.42
CA PHE A 179 1.86 15.42 23.24
C PHE A 179 2.42 16.49 24.18
N GLU A 180 2.62 17.72 23.72
CA GLU A 180 3.10 18.84 24.56
C GLU A 180 2.11 19.18 25.71
N MET A 181 0.81 19.09 25.43
CA MET A 181 -0.25 19.27 26.43
C MET A 181 -0.19 18.16 27.51
N GLU A 182 -0.03 16.90 27.11
CA GLU A 182 0.07 15.78 28.07
C GLU A 182 1.39 15.80 28.85
N LEU A 183 2.47 16.20 28.21
CA LEU A 183 3.77 16.38 28.86
C LEU A 183 3.70 17.47 29.94
N CYS A 184 2.96 18.56 29.69
CA CYS A 184 2.67 19.57 30.69
C CYS A 184 1.89 19.00 31.88
N LYS A 185 0.86 18.18 31.64
CA LYS A 185 0.08 17.50 32.70
C LYS A 185 0.99 16.74 33.66
N TYR A 186 1.83 15.85 33.13
CA TYR A 186 2.66 14.98 33.95
C TYR A 186 3.81 15.73 34.61
N ALA A 187 4.45 16.67 33.92
CA ALA A 187 5.54 17.45 34.51
C ALA A 187 5.06 18.33 35.66
N VAL A 188 3.93 19.04 35.49
CA VAL A 188 3.35 19.88 36.54
C VAL A 188 2.87 19.02 37.71
N ASN A 189 2.16 17.92 37.45
CA ASN A 189 1.69 17.04 38.52
C ASN A 189 2.84 16.39 39.30
N ALA A 190 3.94 16.03 38.62
CA ALA A 190 5.14 15.51 39.26
C ALA A 190 5.81 16.57 40.16
N GLY A 191 5.96 17.80 39.66
CA GLY A 191 6.47 18.92 40.46
C GLY A 191 5.57 19.18 41.68
N LEU A 192 4.26 19.27 41.48
CA LEU A 192 3.31 19.52 42.55
C LEU A 192 3.31 18.41 43.62
N ASN A 193 3.46 17.14 43.23
CA ASN A 193 3.58 16.03 44.16
C ASN A 193 4.89 16.07 44.97
N ASP A 194 5.99 16.52 44.37
CA ASP A 194 7.27 16.73 45.08
C ASP A 194 7.15 17.89 46.10
N PHE A 195 6.52 19.00 45.68
CA PHE A 195 6.22 20.11 46.59
C PHE A 195 5.30 19.70 47.73
N ASN A 196 4.23 18.94 47.47
CA ASN A 196 3.26 18.53 48.48
C ASN A 196 3.87 17.64 49.58
N GLN A 197 4.97 16.93 49.27
CA GLN A 197 5.74 16.19 50.29
C GLN A 197 6.49 17.13 51.25
N THR A 198 6.86 18.33 50.80
CA THR A 198 7.66 19.29 51.57
C THR A 198 6.81 20.39 52.20
N ALA A 199 5.75 20.85 51.52
CA ALA A 199 4.79 21.84 51.99
C ALA A 199 3.42 21.62 51.33
N LYS A 200 2.33 21.64 52.12
CA LYS A 200 0.97 21.46 51.58
C LYS A 200 0.64 22.55 50.56
N SER A 201 0.47 22.16 49.30
CA SER A 201 -0.02 23.05 48.25
C SER A 201 -1.56 23.06 48.20
N SER A 202 -2.15 24.21 47.94
CA SER A 202 -3.59 24.38 47.67
C SER A 202 -3.95 24.18 46.19
N THR A 203 -2.94 24.08 45.31
CA THR A 203 -3.15 23.86 43.87
C THR A 203 -3.64 22.43 43.64
N SER A 204 -4.72 22.26 42.88
CA SER A 204 -5.21 20.94 42.48
C SER A 204 -4.32 20.31 41.40
N LEU A 205 -4.29 18.98 41.33
CA LEU A 205 -3.65 18.25 40.23
C LEU A 205 -4.38 18.54 38.90
N MET A 206 -3.61 18.57 37.82
CA MET A 206 -4.13 18.74 36.47
C MET A 206 -4.76 17.45 35.98
N THR A 207 -5.97 17.57 35.44
CA THR A 207 -6.74 16.44 34.89
C THR A 207 -7.25 16.79 33.50
N GLU A 208 -7.40 15.77 32.67
CA GLU A 208 -8.10 15.90 31.40
C GLU A 208 -9.60 16.05 31.62
N SER A 209 -10.20 16.97 30.87
CA SER A 209 -11.64 17.14 30.81
C SER A 209 -12.07 17.30 29.36
N ALA A 210 -12.98 16.43 28.92
CA ALA A 210 -13.57 16.50 27.60
C ALA A 210 -14.92 17.23 27.68
N LYS A 211 -15.10 18.23 26.83
CA LYS A 211 -16.36 18.97 26.71
C LYS A 211 -16.74 19.10 25.25
N THR A 212 -18.02 18.86 24.95
CA THR A 212 -18.60 19.25 23.66
C THR A 212 -19.41 20.52 23.87
N ALA A 213 -19.02 21.61 23.24
CA ALA A 213 -19.74 22.89 23.30
C ALA A 213 -19.74 23.55 21.92
N SER A 214 -20.87 24.16 21.53
CA SER A 214 -20.99 24.96 20.30
C SER A 214 -20.40 24.32 19.05
N GLY A 215 -20.71 23.04 18.80
CA GLY A 215 -20.20 22.35 17.60
C GLY A 215 -18.70 22.07 17.59
N ASN A 216 -18.01 22.16 18.73
CA ASN A 216 -16.60 21.78 18.88
C ASN A 216 -16.45 20.74 20.00
N TYR A 217 -15.69 19.69 19.74
CA TYR A 217 -15.24 18.74 20.75
C TYR A 217 -13.87 19.20 21.24
N THR A 218 -13.79 19.59 22.51
CA THR A 218 -12.57 20.15 23.11
C THR A 218 -12.15 19.29 24.28
N VAL A 219 -10.93 18.77 24.25
CA VAL A 219 -10.25 18.16 25.38
C VAL A 219 -9.32 19.20 25.97
N THR A 220 -9.43 19.45 27.27
CA THR A 220 -8.65 20.47 27.98
C THR A 220 -7.99 19.84 29.18
N VAL A 221 -6.67 20.03 29.30
CA VAL A 221 -5.91 19.68 30.50
C VAL A 221 -5.86 20.91 31.41
N SER A 222 -6.52 20.84 32.56
CA SER A 222 -6.55 21.93 33.52
C SER A 222 -6.65 21.43 34.97
N ASN A 223 -6.26 22.28 35.92
CA ASN A 223 -6.53 22.08 37.35
C ASN A 223 -7.66 22.99 37.86
N GLY A 224 -8.43 23.61 36.95
CA GLY A 224 -9.46 24.59 37.26
C GLY A 224 -8.97 26.05 37.37
N SER A 225 -7.65 26.28 37.45
CA SER A 225 -7.06 27.64 37.46
C SER A 225 -6.11 27.88 36.29
N GLY A 226 -5.16 26.99 36.04
CA GLY A 226 -4.28 26.99 34.88
C GLY A 226 -4.65 25.92 33.83
N ILE A 227 -4.25 26.16 32.59
CA ILE A 227 -4.54 25.29 31.43
C ILE A 227 -3.21 24.93 30.76
N CYS A 228 -2.91 23.62 30.64
CA CYS A 228 -1.72 23.11 29.97
C CYS A 228 -1.85 23.06 28.44
N GLY A 229 -3.08 23.07 27.95
CA GLY A 229 -3.41 23.11 26.54
C GLY A 229 -4.84 22.67 26.30
N THR A 230 -5.31 22.88 25.08
CA THR A 230 -6.58 22.37 24.60
C THR A 230 -6.40 21.77 23.23
N ALA A 231 -6.97 20.58 23.01
CA ALA A 231 -7.09 19.98 21.71
C ALA A 231 -8.56 20.08 21.29
N SER A 232 -8.82 20.69 20.14
CA SER A 232 -10.17 20.96 19.65
C SER A 232 -10.38 20.39 18.26
N LEU A 233 -11.51 19.71 18.08
CA LEU A 233 -11.96 19.21 16.81
C LEU A 233 -13.27 19.93 16.46
N SER A 234 -13.31 20.53 15.27
CA SER A 234 -14.57 21.09 14.78
C SER A 234 -15.50 19.96 14.38
N VAL A 235 -16.70 19.97 14.97
CA VAL A 235 -17.78 19.02 14.73
C VAL A 235 -18.70 19.53 13.60
N GLU A 236 -18.49 20.76 13.14
CA GLU A 236 -19.23 21.37 12.04
C GLU A 236 -18.44 21.28 10.74
N GLY A 237 -18.86 20.40 9.84
CA GLY A 237 -18.24 20.28 8.53
C GLY A 237 -18.58 21.45 7.62
N ASN A 238 -17.58 22.27 7.28
CA ASN A 238 -17.72 23.31 6.29
C ASN A 238 -17.55 22.76 4.86
N GLY A 239 -18.45 21.86 4.46
CA GLY A 239 -18.50 21.35 3.09
C GLY A 239 -19.33 22.27 2.20
N THR A 240 -18.72 22.87 1.18
CA THR A 240 -19.43 23.60 0.12
C THR A 240 -19.97 22.60 -0.91
N THR A 241 -21.29 22.56 -1.06
CA THR A 241 -22.02 21.51 -1.78
C THR A 241 -22.12 21.73 -3.29
N ASP A 242 -21.06 22.21 -3.95
CA ASP A 242 -21.08 22.43 -5.41
C ASP A 242 -19.91 21.69 -6.08
N GLN A 243 -19.97 20.36 -6.07
CA GLN A 243 -19.04 19.53 -6.83
C GLN A 243 -19.77 18.64 -7.84
N SER A 244 -19.12 18.46 -8.99
CA SER A 244 -19.56 17.61 -10.10
C SER A 244 -19.74 16.15 -9.68
N THR A 245 -20.45 15.37 -10.50
CA THR A 245 -20.85 13.97 -10.25
C THR A 245 -19.69 13.03 -9.91
N ILE A 246 -18.48 13.34 -10.42
CA ILE A 246 -17.22 12.61 -10.15
C ILE A 246 -16.50 13.18 -8.92
N GLY A 247 -16.63 14.49 -8.65
CA GLY A 247 -16.13 15.11 -7.42
C GLY A 247 -16.77 14.51 -6.17
N LYS A 248 -18.06 14.19 -6.20
CA LYS A 248 -18.76 13.50 -5.10
C LYS A 248 -18.27 12.08 -4.82
N PHE A 249 -17.67 11.40 -5.79
CA PHE A 249 -17.13 10.04 -5.61
C PHE A 249 -15.82 10.05 -4.80
N PHE A 250 -15.02 11.11 -4.95
CA PHE A 250 -13.77 11.29 -4.20
C PHE A 250 -13.91 12.25 -3.02
N ASN A 251 -15.09 12.86 -2.85
CA ASN A 251 -15.40 13.82 -1.82
C ASN A 251 -16.81 13.56 -1.25
N PRO A 252 -16.97 12.60 -0.31
CA PRO A 252 -18.26 12.17 0.21
C PRO A 252 -18.89 13.18 1.20
N PHE A 253 -18.41 14.42 1.24
CA PHE A 253 -18.86 15.40 2.23
C PHE A 253 -20.20 16.02 1.84
N SER A 254 -21.29 15.36 2.22
CA SER A 254 -22.64 15.92 2.31
C SER A 254 -22.92 16.40 3.74
N LYS A 255 -23.51 17.60 3.91
CA LYS A 255 -23.88 18.20 5.22
C LYS A 255 -24.75 17.30 6.11
N ASN A 256 -25.35 16.24 5.56
CA ASN A 256 -26.40 15.48 6.23
C ASN A 256 -25.96 14.08 6.72
N GLU A 257 -24.76 13.59 6.38
CA GLU A 257 -24.23 12.25 6.78
C GLU A 257 -23.04 12.34 7.74
N TYR A 258 -23.00 13.40 8.55
CA TYR A 258 -21.84 13.75 9.37
C TYR A 258 -21.67 12.96 10.68
N SER A 259 -22.71 12.28 11.19
CA SER A 259 -22.67 11.68 12.53
C SER A 259 -21.71 10.48 12.67
N GLY A 260 -21.55 9.68 11.60
CA GLY A 260 -20.62 8.53 11.58
C GLY A 260 -19.15 8.96 11.51
N VAL A 261 -18.85 9.96 10.68
CA VAL A 261 -17.49 10.50 10.50
C VAL A 261 -17.05 11.24 11.77
N ILE A 262 -17.92 12.06 12.35
CA ILE A 262 -17.63 12.79 13.58
C ILE A 262 -17.35 11.85 14.75
N SER A 263 -18.15 10.78 14.89
CA SER A 263 -17.97 9.83 15.98
C SER A 263 -16.66 9.04 15.84
N ALA A 264 -16.28 8.67 14.62
CA ALA A 264 -15.00 8.05 14.34
C ALA A 264 -13.81 9.01 14.45
N GLN A 265 -13.95 10.27 14.05
CA GLN A 265 -12.94 11.31 14.27
C GLN A 265 -12.72 11.57 15.76
N ARG A 266 -13.79 11.58 16.57
CA ARG A 266 -13.69 11.65 18.03
C ARG A 266 -12.97 10.43 18.60
N ALA A 267 -13.38 9.22 18.20
CA ALA A 267 -12.72 8.00 18.66
C ALA A 267 -11.23 7.95 18.24
N ALA A 268 -10.90 8.40 17.04
CA ALA A 268 -9.53 8.51 16.56
C ALA A 268 -8.73 9.55 17.36
N MET A 269 -9.34 10.69 17.68
CA MET A 269 -8.74 11.72 18.52
C MET A 269 -8.53 11.22 19.95
N ASP A 270 -9.51 10.54 20.54
CA ASP A 270 -9.41 9.97 21.89
C ASP A 270 -8.31 8.89 21.96
N ASN A 271 -8.20 8.04 20.93
CA ASN A 271 -7.11 7.07 20.81
C ASN A 271 -5.74 7.76 20.69
N MET A 272 -5.64 8.82 19.88
CA MET A 272 -4.41 9.59 19.74
C MET A 272 -4.03 10.29 21.05
N ILE A 273 -4.99 10.87 21.77
CA ILE A 273 -4.76 11.47 23.09
C ILE A 273 -4.29 10.41 24.07
N SER A 274 -4.92 9.23 24.10
CA SER A 274 -4.51 8.14 24.99
C SER A 274 -3.11 7.59 24.66
N ASP A 275 -2.73 7.49 23.39
CA ASP A 275 -1.37 7.08 23.00
C ASP A 275 -0.32 8.13 23.40
N MET A 276 -0.63 9.42 23.17
CA MET A 276 0.25 10.53 23.57
C MET A 276 0.33 10.70 25.10
N ASP A 277 -0.75 10.42 25.82
CA ASP A 277 -0.81 10.39 27.28
C ASP A 277 0.15 9.33 27.85
N ASN A 278 0.04 8.10 27.36
CA ASN A 278 0.94 7.01 27.73
C ASN A 278 2.40 7.37 27.41
N ALA A 279 2.66 7.90 26.22
CA ALA A 279 4.00 8.31 25.80
C ALA A 279 4.56 9.47 26.67
N ALA A 280 3.73 10.43 27.04
CA ALA A 280 4.12 11.55 27.91
C ALA A 280 4.43 11.08 29.33
N SER A 281 3.63 10.15 29.87
CA SER A 281 3.89 9.54 31.17
C SER A 281 5.23 8.80 31.19
N GLU A 282 5.51 7.98 30.17
CA GLU A 282 6.76 7.22 29.99
C GLU A 282 7.96 8.16 29.82
N PHE A 283 7.77 9.26 29.09
CA PHE A 283 8.82 10.26 28.88
C PHE A 283 9.21 10.97 30.18
N VAL A 284 8.23 11.45 30.95
CA VAL A 284 8.48 12.17 32.21
C VAL A 284 9.10 11.26 33.26
N THR A 285 8.61 10.02 33.40
CA THR A 285 9.19 9.06 34.35
C THR A 285 10.64 8.72 33.99
N THR A 286 10.91 8.40 32.72
CA THR A 286 12.27 8.11 32.24
C THR A 286 13.20 9.33 32.38
N PHE A 287 12.68 10.55 32.15
CA PHE A 287 13.43 11.78 32.35
C PHE A 287 13.83 11.98 33.82
N LEU A 288 12.89 11.77 34.75
CA LEU A 288 13.15 11.86 36.19
C LEU A 288 14.14 10.78 36.65
N GLU A 289 14.01 9.55 36.17
CA GLU A 289 14.95 8.46 36.45
C GLU A 289 16.36 8.79 35.94
N LYS A 290 16.47 9.31 34.71
CA LYS A 290 17.73 9.76 34.14
C LYS A 290 18.34 10.91 34.93
N ARG A 291 17.53 11.86 35.37
CA ARG A 291 17.97 12.98 36.22
C ARG A 291 18.53 12.49 37.56
N ASN A 292 17.88 11.50 38.17
CA ASN A 292 18.25 11.01 39.51
C ASN A 292 19.39 9.98 39.48
N SER A 293 19.44 9.12 38.46
CA SER A 293 20.39 7.99 38.37
C SER A 293 21.55 8.22 37.40
N GLY A 294 21.48 9.26 36.55
CA GLY A 294 22.48 9.57 35.53
C GLY A 294 22.55 8.58 34.35
N ASN A 295 21.76 7.51 34.37
CA ASN A 295 21.73 6.45 33.37
C ASN A 295 20.32 6.32 32.76
N GLY A 296 20.26 6.08 31.44
CA GLY A 296 19.00 5.86 30.69
C GLY A 296 18.94 6.63 29.37
N THR A 297 18.32 6.02 28.35
CA THR A 297 17.99 6.65 27.07
C THR A 297 16.55 7.16 27.11
N LEU A 298 16.32 8.37 26.61
CA LEU A 298 14.96 8.90 26.46
C LEU A 298 14.27 8.14 25.31
N PRO A 299 12.99 7.81 25.42
CA PRO A 299 12.25 7.16 24.35
C PRO A 299 12.12 8.09 23.14
N ASP A 300 12.19 7.53 21.92
CA ASP A 300 12.01 8.27 20.67
C ASP A 300 10.53 8.64 20.49
N ILE A 301 10.23 9.89 20.81
CA ILE A 301 8.88 10.44 20.75
C ILE A 301 8.47 10.81 19.33
N GLU A 302 9.40 11.23 18.47
CA GLU A 302 9.06 11.70 17.12
C GLU A 302 8.51 10.55 16.26
N THR A 303 9.09 9.34 16.36
CA THR A 303 8.54 8.15 15.69
C THR A 303 7.15 7.79 16.22
N ARG A 304 6.91 7.94 17.53
CA ARG A 304 5.60 7.67 18.15
C ARG A 304 4.54 8.68 17.68
N ILE A 305 4.87 9.96 17.64
CA ILE A 305 4.00 11.03 17.13
C ILE A 305 3.63 10.79 15.66
N GLN A 306 4.60 10.40 14.83
CA GLN A 306 4.34 10.07 13.42
C GLN A 306 3.36 8.90 13.30
N LYS A 307 3.58 7.83 14.06
CA LYS A 307 2.71 6.66 14.07
C LYS A 307 1.28 6.98 14.56
N ALA A 308 1.14 7.77 15.62
CA ALA A 308 -0.17 8.18 16.14
C ALA A 308 -0.93 9.03 15.12
N ALA A 309 -0.24 9.93 14.41
CA ALA A 309 -0.82 10.73 13.35
C ALA A 309 -1.22 9.88 12.13
N ASP A 310 -0.42 8.87 11.75
CA ASP A 310 -0.78 7.86 10.73
C ASP A 310 -2.05 7.08 11.11
N GLU A 311 -2.15 6.63 12.36
CA GLU A 311 -3.30 5.88 12.86
C GLU A 311 -4.58 6.73 12.90
N TYR A 312 -4.45 8.01 13.30
CA TYR A 312 -5.54 8.98 13.24
C TYR A 312 -6.08 9.13 11.81
N GLU A 313 -5.21 9.45 10.84
CA GLU A 313 -5.60 9.62 9.44
C GLU A 313 -6.29 8.36 8.88
N ARG A 314 -5.73 7.18 9.18
CA ARG A 314 -6.30 5.90 8.74
C ARG A 314 -7.69 5.65 9.34
N ALA A 315 -7.89 5.97 10.61
CA ALA A 315 -9.18 5.81 11.28
C ALA A 315 -10.24 6.78 10.72
N VAL A 316 -9.87 8.04 10.47
CA VAL A 316 -10.75 9.04 9.86
C VAL A 316 -11.14 8.64 8.44
N GLN A 317 -10.19 8.17 7.63
CA GLN A 317 -10.45 7.72 6.26
C GLN A 317 -11.40 6.52 6.20
N LYS A 318 -11.23 5.54 7.11
CA LYS A 318 -12.12 4.37 7.19
C LYS A 318 -13.57 4.74 7.52
N SER A 319 -13.78 5.89 8.16
CA SER A 319 -15.09 6.34 8.63
C SER A 319 -15.86 7.23 7.67
N LEU A 320 -15.26 7.55 6.52
CA LEU A 320 -15.92 8.36 5.49
C LEU A 320 -17.24 7.68 5.08
N PRO A 321 -18.35 8.45 5.01
CA PRO A 321 -19.66 7.87 4.80
C PRO A 321 -19.69 7.27 3.39
N THR A 322 -20.14 6.02 3.31
CA THR A 322 -20.39 5.38 2.03
C THR A 322 -21.84 5.67 1.70
N ASP A 323 -22.08 6.74 0.94
CA ASP A 323 -23.44 7.10 0.51
C ASP A 323 -24.04 5.92 -0.28
N ASN A 324 -25.34 5.63 -0.16
CA ASN A 324 -25.98 4.50 -0.85
C ASN A 324 -25.90 4.63 -2.38
N GLY A 325 -25.81 5.86 -2.90
CA GLY A 325 -25.50 6.12 -4.32
C GLY A 325 -24.02 5.94 -4.66
N GLU A 326 -23.12 6.00 -3.68
CA GLU A 326 -21.68 5.81 -3.81
C GLU A 326 -21.27 4.34 -3.75
N GLN A 327 -21.96 3.49 -2.98
CA GLN A 327 -21.84 2.04 -3.03
C GLN A 327 -22.08 1.54 -4.47
N SER A 328 -23.18 1.97 -5.09
CA SER A 328 -23.51 1.64 -6.49
C SER A 328 -22.44 2.13 -7.48
N ARG A 329 -21.78 3.27 -7.21
CA ARG A 329 -20.72 3.82 -8.08
C ARG A 329 -19.36 3.18 -7.83
N LYS A 330 -19.03 2.78 -6.59
CA LYS A 330 -17.85 1.99 -6.24
C LYS A 330 -17.98 0.58 -6.81
N GLU A 331 -19.16 0.00 -6.75
CA GLU A 331 -19.51 -1.25 -7.43
C GLU A 331 -19.50 -1.07 -8.95
N ALA A 332 -19.92 0.07 -9.49
CA ALA A 332 -19.80 0.36 -10.92
C ALA A 332 -18.34 0.52 -11.35
N LEU A 333 -17.50 1.20 -10.56
CA LEU A 333 -16.06 1.30 -10.84
C LEU A 333 -15.37 -0.06 -10.72
N LYS A 334 -15.66 -0.81 -9.64
CA LYS A 334 -15.17 -2.17 -9.45
C LYS A 334 -15.59 -3.04 -10.62
N SER A 335 -16.89 -3.06 -10.96
CA SER A 335 -17.45 -3.78 -12.10
C SER A 335 -16.77 -3.36 -13.41
N TYR A 336 -16.58 -2.06 -13.63
CA TYR A 336 -15.90 -1.54 -14.81
C TYR A 336 -14.44 -2.03 -14.88
N LEU A 337 -13.67 -1.91 -13.79
CA LEU A 337 -12.27 -2.34 -13.73
C LEU A 337 -12.13 -3.86 -13.83
N THR A 338 -13.05 -4.64 -13.25
CA THR A 338 -13.06 -6.11 -13.36
C THR A 338 -13.48 -6.58 -14.74
N THR A 339 -14.38 -5.85 -15.41
CA THR A 339 -14.91 -6.20 -16.73
C THR A 339 -13.92 -5.86 -17.83
N TYR A 340 -13.39 -4.62 -17.82
CA TYR A 340 -12.58 -4.11 -18.92
C TYR A 340 -11.06 -4.29 -18.73
N GLY A 341 -10.62 -4.74 -17.54
CA GLY A 341 -9.24 -5.10 -17.26
C GLY A 341 -8.30 -3.91 -17.01
N TRP A 342 -7.03 -4.25 -16.76
CA TRP A 342 -6.02 -3.31 -16.28
C TRP A 342 -5.72 -2.11 -17.21
N VAL A 343 -5.93 -2.26 -18.51
CA VAL A 343 -5.66 -1.21 -19.51
C VAL A 343 -6.52 0.04 -19.29
N THR A 344 -7.69 -0.11 -18.66
CA THR A 344 -8.58 1.01 -18.37
C THR A 344 -8.09 1.94 -17.26
N LEU A 345 -7.12 1.51 -16.45
CA LEU A 345 -6.54 2.35 -15.40
C LEU A 345 -5.97 3.67 -15.92
N GLY A 346 -5.45 3.68 -17.16
CA GLY A 346 -4.93 4.90 -17.79
C GLY A 346 -6.01 5.97 -17.99
N ALA A 347 -7.25 5.57 -18.29
CA ALA A 347 -8.38 6.48 -18.43
C ALA A 347 -8.82 7.09 -17.09
N TRP A 348 -8.50 6.43 -15.97
CA TRP A 348 -8.81 6.87 -14.62
C TRP A 348 -7.66 7.64 -13.94
N TYR A 349 -6.52 7.81 -14.60
CA TYR A 349 -5.34 8.49 -14.03
C TYR A 349 -5.63 9.93 -13.58
N GLN A 350 -6.30 10.74 -14.39
CA GLN A 350 -6.64 12.12 -14.03
C GLN A 350 -7.57 12.17 -12.81
N THR A 351 -8.45 11.18 -12.70
CA THR A 351 -9.36 11.01 -11.58
C THR A 351 -8.60 10.69 -10.30
N PHE A 352 -7.64 9.77 -10.35
CA PHE A 352 -6.76 9.45 -9.23
C PHE A 352 -5.83 10.61 -8.86
N ALA A 353 -5.33 11.35 -9.84
CA ALA A 353 -4.50 12.53 -9.62
C ALA A 353 -5.29 13.68 -8.95
N THR A 354 -6.56 13.84 -9.28
CA THR A 354 -7.45 14.85 -8.66
C THR A 354 -7.77 14.49 -7.22
N ALA A 355 -7.89 13.20 -6.87
CA ALA A 355 -8.06 12.75 -5.50
C ALA A 355 -6.88 13.18 -4.60
N ASN A 356 -5.65 13.13 -5.11
CA ASN A 356 -4.46 13.56 -4.36
C ASN A 356 -4.44 15.07 -4.03
N GLN A 357 -5.06 15.91 -4.87
CA GLN A 357 -5.12 17.35 -4.62
C GLN A 357 -6.14 17.71 -3.52
N ARG A 358 -7.13 16.85 -3.26
CA ARG A 358 -8.17 17.06 -2.23
C ARG A 358 -7.73 16.68 -0.82
N LEU A 359 -6.54 16.08 -0.66
CA LEU A 359 -5.88 15.92 0.63
C LEU A 359 -5.70 17.24 1.36
N ALA A 360 -5.54 18.36 0.64
CA ALA A 360 -5.45 19.69 1.26
C ALA A 360 -6.73 20.09 2.04
N GLU A 361 -7.92 19.58 1.67
CA GLU A 361 -9.17 19.84 2.41
C GLU A 361 -9.30 18.99 3.69
N LEU A 362 -8.58 17.86 3.79
CA LEU A 362 -8.41 17.14 5.06
C LEU A 362 -7.49 17.90 6.04
N ALA A 363 -6.63 18.81 5.54
CA ALA A 363 -5.76 19.62 6.39
C ALA A 363 -6.54 20.45 7.40
N ASP A 364 -7.67 20.99 6.93
CA ASP A 364 -8.59 21.82 7.70
C ASP A 364 -9.36 21.01 8.76
N ARG A 365 -9.19 19.69 8.80
CA ARG A 365 -9.81 18.78 9.78
C ARG A 365 -8.86 18.21 10.82
N ALA A 366 -7.56 18.49 10.74
CA ALA A 366 -6.64 18.17 11.81
C ALA A 366 -7.09 18.87 13.12
N PRO A 367 -6.96 18.23 14.29
CA PRO A 367 -7.32 18.87 15.54
C PRO A 367 -6.50 20.14 15.76
N ALA A 368 -7.17 21.25 16.11
CA ALA A 368 -6.50 22.48 16.46
C ALA A 368 -6.07 22.42 17.93
N VAL A 369 -4.78 22.64 18.17
CA VAL A 369 -4.19 22.48 19.50
C VAL A 369 -3.63 23.82 20.00
N THR A 370 -3.80 24.08 21.28
CA THR A 370 -3.23 25.24 21.98
C THR A 370 -2.19 24.80 23.01
N SER A 371 -1.17 25.64 23.21
CA SER A 371 -0.12 25.42 24.21
C SER A 371 -0.56 25.87 25.61
N MET A 372 0.32 25.66 26.60
CA MET A 372 0.11 26.12 27.98
C MET A 372 -0.26 27.61 28.04
N SER A 373 -1.33 27.90 28.77
CA SER A 373 -1.80 29.26 29.04
C SER A 373 -0.86 29.96 30.02
N SER A 374 -0.57 31.25 29.78
CA SER A 374 0.14 32.11 30.73
C SER A 374 -0.75 32.62 31.87
N LEU A 375 -2.04 32.27 31.85
CA LEU A 375 -3.03 32.67 32.83
C LEU A 375 -3.43 31.46 33.68
N GLY A 376 -3.41 31.66 35.00
CA GLY A 376 -3.80 30.65 36.00
C GLY A 376 -2.67 30.21 36.91
N GLU A 377 -3.02 29.65 38.07
CA GLU A 377 -2.06 29.04 39.00
C GLU A 377 -1.79 27.60 38.58
N VAL A 378 -0.57 27.32 38.16
CA VAL A 378 -0.13 26.00 37.68
C VAL A 378 0.90 25.36 38.62
N GLY A 379 1.33 26.06 39.68
CA GLY A 379 2.41 25.60 40.56
C GLY A 379 3.81 25.86 39.98
N ASP A 380 4.80 25.08 40.41
CA ASP A 380 6.16 25.16 39.86
C ASP A 380 6.24 24.59 38.43
N THR A 381 6.85 25.37 37.53
CA THR A 381 6.99 25.04 36.11
C THR A 381 8.44 24.75 35.72
N ASP A 382 9.38 24.78 36.67
CA ASP A 382 10.80 24.53 36.40
C ASP A 382 11.02 23.11 35.84
N LEU A 383 10.36 22.09 36.42
CA LEU A 383 10.39 20.73 35.91
C LEU A 383 9.83 20.64 34.47
N PHE A 384 8.71 21.32 34.22
CA PHE A 384 8.12 21.36 32.88
C PHE A 384 9.07 21.99 31.86
N SER A 385 9.71 23.11 32.21
CA SER A 385 10.68 23.77 31.32
C SER A 385 11.86 22.85 30.98
N ALA A 386 12.35 22.07 31.95
CA ALA A 386 13.45 21.14 31.77
C ALA A 386 13.05 19.93 30.89
N VAL A 387 11.88 19.35 31.11
CA VAL A 387 11.34 18.25 30.30
C VAL A 387 11.09 18.74 28.87
N MET A 388 10.53 19.93 28.70
CA MET A 388 10.25 20.52 27.39
C MET A 388 11.54 20.84 26.62
N SER A 389 12.59 21.30 27.32
CA SER A 389 13.91 21.47 26.73
C SER A 389 14.50 20.13 26.25
N ALA A 390 14.35 19.06 27.03
CA ALA A 390 14.85 17.73 26.65
C ALA A 390 14.07 17.12 25.48
N TYR A 391 12.77 17.38 25.40
CA TYR A 391 11.96 17.01 24.25
C TYR A 391 12.41 17.74 22.98
N ARG A 392 12.60 19.07 23.03
CA ARG A 392 13.03 19.88 21.87
C ARG A 392 14.43 19.58 21.34
N THR A 393 15.26 18.89 22.12
CA THR A 393 16.63 18.50 21.72
C THR A 393 16.71 17.15 21.00
N GLN A 394 15.60 16.41 20.91
CA GLN A 394 15.45 15.26 20.01
C GLN A 394 15.07 15.74 18.61
#